data_AF-A0A4Q9HLP8-F1
#
_entry.id   AF-A0A4Q9HLP8-F1
#
_cell.length_a   1.000
_cell.length_b   1.000
_cell.length_c   1.000
_cell.angle_alpha   90.00
_cell.angle_beta   90.00
_cell.angle_gamma   90.00
#
_symmetry.space_group_name_H-M   'P 1'
#
loop_
_entity.id
_entity.type
_entity.pdbx_description
1 polymer ?
#
loop_
_entity_poly.entity_id
_entity_poly.type
_entity_poly.pdbx_seq_one_letter_code
_entity_poly.pdbx_strand_id
1 'polypeptide(L)'
;MAPCAECGAAVGSRACGDLFHALLALDHERQAPWGPLHGVSVSCFLFQHPSRLPADDGAMAWALLHAYLEGGLDEVNQLVGQARRGNSHRVKGVPSRVACEAVLPRRDAPPARFSVTIEDVAVDGTFPAEEFAERVRAWAGATVDAWSHCT
;
A
#
# COMPACT_ATOMS: atom_id res chain seq x y z
N MET A 1 6.44 20.10 16.13
CA MET A 1 6.26 19.65 14.73
C MET A 1 4.78 19.37 14.54
N ALA A 2 4.19 19.75 13.40
CA ALA A 2 2.80 19.42 13.11
C ALA A 2 2.72 18.02 12.49
N PRO A 3 1.69 17.22 12.79
CA PRO A 3 1.49 15.92 12.14
C PRO A 3 1.23 16.09 10.65
N CYS A 4 1.46 15.03 9.87
CA CYS A 4 1.14 15.02 8.44
C CYS A 4 -0.37 15.25 8.25
N ALA A 5 -0.75 16.19 7.39
CA ALA A 5 -2.14 16.54 7.16
C ALA A 5 -2.96 15.45 6.46
N GLU A 6 -2.30 14.52 5.75
CA GLU A 6 -2.96 13.44 5.02
C GLU A 6 -3.07 12.16 5.86
N CYS A 7 -1.98 11.70 6.48
CA CYS A 7 -1.98 10.42 7.21
C CYS A 7 -1.99 10.55 8.73
N GLY A 8 -1.77 11.75 9.28
CA GLY A 8 -1.71 11.97 10.72
C GLY A 8 -0.42 11.50 11.40
N ALA A 9 0.57 10.99 10.66
CA ALA A 9 1.87 10.59 11.20
C ALA A 9 2.48 11.74 12.02
N ALA A 10 3.11 11.41 13.13
CA ALA A 10 3.72 12.38 14.05
C ALA A 10 5.09 12.81 13.54
N VAL A 11 5.18 13.11 12.24
CA VAL A 11 6.39 13.38 11.46
C VAL A 11 7.52 13.89 12.35
N GLY A 12 8.40 12.98 12.78
CA GLY A 12 9.65 13.30 13.46
C GLY A 12 10.59 14.08 12.54
N SER A 13 11.91 13.90 12.66
CA SER A 13 12.88 14.65 11.84
C SER A 13 12.79 14.44 10.31
N ARG A 14 12.04 13.45 9.82
CA ARG A 14 11.90 13.10 8.39
C ARG A 14 10.45 13.19 7.93
N ALA A 15 10.21 13.82 6.78
CA ALA A 15 8.88 13.87 6.19
C ALA A 15 8.43 12.48 5.71
N CYS A 16 7.12 12.22 5.64
CA CYS A 16 6.57 10.95 5.11
C CYS A 16 7.12 10.64 3.70
N GLY A 17 7.37 11.67 2.89
CA GLY A 17 8.01 11.51 1.57
C GLY A 17 9.44 11.01 1.65
N ASP A 18 10.23 11.43 2.63
CA ASP A 18 11.62 10.98 2.79
C ASP A 18 11.69 9.52 3.23
N LEU A 19 10.82 9.14 4.17
CA LEU A 19 10.64 7.74 4.58
C LEU A 19 10.21 6.88 3.39
N PHE A 20 9.29 7.36 2.57
CA PHE A 20 8.85 6.64 1.38
C PHE A 20 9.97 6.45 0.36
N HIS A 21 10.79 7.47 0.09
CA HIS A 21 11.94 7.32 -0.79
C HIS A 21 12.99 6.34 -0.24
N ALA A 22 13.23 6.36 1.08
CA ALA A 22 14.13 5.40 1.71
C ALA A 22 13.60 3.96 1.58
N LEU A 23 12.30 3.75 1.76
CA LEU A 23 11.68 2.43 1.55
C LEU A 23 11.78 1.98 0.08
N LEU A 24 11.51 2.86 -0.88
CA LEU A 24 11.64 2.54 -2.31
C LEU A 24 13.08 2.18 -2.71
N ALA A 25 14.09 2.76 -2.04
CA ALA A 25 15.48 2.38 -2.25
C ALA A 25 15.74 0.93 -1.80
N LEU A 26 15.20 0.51 -0.65
CA LEU A 26 15.30 -0.86 -0.16
C LEU A 26 14.54 -1.85 -1.05
N ASP A 27 13.34 -1.48 -1.50
CA ASP A 27 12.55 -2.28 -2.44
C ASP A 27 13.31 -2.55 -3.75
N HIS A 28 14.10 -1.58 -4.20
CA HIS A 28 14.89 -1.68 -5.43
C HIS A 28 15.96 -2.78 -5.37
N GLU A 29 16.45 -3.11 -4.17
CA GLU A 29 17.41 -4.20 -3.97
C GLU A 29 16.77 -5.59 -4.22
N ARG A 30 15.43 -5.66 -4.27
CA ARG A 30 14.64 -6.88 -4.53
C ARG A 30 14.90 -8.02 -3.54
N GLN A 31 15.52 -7.72 -2.40
CA GLN A 31 15.78 -8.69 -1.35
C GLN A 31 14.61 -8.77 -0.37
N ALA A 32 14.42 -9.94 0.22
CA ALA A 32 13.51 -10.09 1.33
C ALA A 32 14.05 -9.33 2.55
N PRO A 33 13.18 -8.67 3.34
CA PRO A 33 11.71 -8.70 3.22
C PRO A 33 11.10 -7.58 2.35
N TRP A 34 11.86 -6.56 1.97
CA TRP A 34 11.34 -5.34 1.31
C TRP A 34 10.79 -5.58 -0.09
N GLY A 35 11.62 -6.11 -1.00
CA GLY A 35 11.27 -6.30 -2.41
C GLY A 35 9.95 -7.04 -2.66
N PRO A 36 9.70 -8.19 -2.00
CA PRO A 36 8.43 -8.91 -2.12
C PRO A 36 7.19 -8.11 -1.67
N LEU A 37 7.35 -7.18 -0.72
CA LEU A 37 6.25 -6.40 -0.14
C LEU A 37 6.05 -5.02 -0.82
N HIS A 38 6.90 -4.64 -1.77
CA HIS A 38 6.83 -3.38 -2.50
C HIS A 38 5.41 -2.97 -2.90
N GLY A 39 4.66 -3.87 -3.55
CA GLY A 39 3.30 -3.58 -4.02
C GLY A 39 2.33 -3.24 -2.87
N VAL A 40 2.48 -3.90 -1.73
CA VAL A 40 1.66 -3.66 -0.53
C VAL A 40 2.07 -2.34 0.12
N SER A 41 3.36 -2.12 0.32
CA SER A 41 3.89 -0.89 0.93
C SER A 41 3.53 0.38 0.14
N VAL A 42 3.65 0.33 -1.20
CA VAL A 42 3.21 1.42 -2.07
C VAL A 42 1.70 1.64 -1.96
N SER A 43 0.91 0.57 -1.91
CA SER A 43 -0.54 0.67 -1.77
C SER A 43 -0.94 1.35 -0.47
N CYS A 44 -0.35 0.96 0.67
CA CYS A 44 -0.60 1.62 1.95
C CYS A 44 -0.27 3.12 1.87
N PHE A 45 0.90 3.46 1.32
CA PHE A 45 1.32 4.86 1.23
C PHE A 45 0.38 5.71 0.37
N LEU A 46 -0.07 5.20 -0.78
CA LEU A 46 -0.99 5.90 -1.68
C LEU A 46 -2.35 6.14 -1.02
N PHE A 47 -2.90 5.15 -0.32
CA PHE A 47 -4.19 5.29 0.36
C PHE A 47 -4.11 6.15 1.63
N GLN A 48 -2.94 6.29 2.24
CA GLN A 48 -2.72 7.26 3.33
C GLN A 48 -2.35 8.67 2.85
N HIS A 49 -2.00 8.83 1.57
CA HIS A 49 -1.71 10.13 0.94
C HIS A 49 -2.52 10.26 -0.36
N PRO A 50 -3.84 10.46 -0.26
CA PRO A 50 -4.77 10.43 -1.40
C PRO A 50 -4.45 11.44 -2.51
N SER A 51 -3.68 12.50 -2.22
CA SER A 51 -3.17 13.44 -3.23
C SER A 51 -2.27 12.77 -4.28
N ARG A 52 -1.74 11.58 -3.97
CA ARG A 52 -0.84 10.79 -4.83
C ARG A 52 -1.52 9.63 -5.56
N LEU A 53 -2.80 9.38 -5.30
CA LEU A 53 -3.53 8.29 -5.97
C LEU A 53 -3.61 8.54 -7.49
N PRO A 54 -3.39 7.49 -8.31
CA PRO A 54 -3.54 7.57 -9.75
C PRO A 54 -4.99 7.83 -10.18
N ALA A 55 -5.19 8.16 -11.47
CA ALA A 55 -6.48 8.52 -12.04
C ALA A 55 -7.50 7.35 -12.08
N ASP A 56 -7.06 6.11 -11.91
CA ASP A 56 -7.92 4.92 -11.77
C ASP A 56 -8.32 4.63 -10.31
N ASP A 57 -8.17 5.64 -9.45
CA ASP A 57 -8.48 5.60 -8.02
C ASP A 57 -7.74 4.51 -7.24
N GLY A 58 -6.62 4.01 -7.79
CA GLY A 58 -5.80 3.01 -7.13
C GLY A 58 -6.48 1.64 -7.05
N ALA A 59 -7.32 1.27 -8.02
CA ALA A 59 -8.07 0.01 -7.98
C ALA A 59 -7.18 -1.23 -7.76
N MET A 60 -6.04 -1.31 -8.45
CA MET A 60 -5.05 -2.36 -8.23
C MET A 60 -4.42 -2.28 -6.83
N ALA A 61 -4.11 -1.09 -6.36
CA ALA A 61 -3.52 -0.90 -5.04
C ALA A 61 -4.49 -1.37 -3.93
N TRP A 62 -5.79 -1.07 -4.07
CA TRP A 62 -6.81 -1.55 -3.14
C TRP A 62 -6.91 -3.07 -3.14
N ALA A 63 -6.92 -3.67 -4.33
CA ALA A 63 -6.94 -5.12 -4.51
C ALA A 63 -5.74 -5.81 -3.87
N LEU A 64 -4.55 -5.22 -3.98
CA LEU A 64 -3.33 -5.73 -3.36
C LEU A 64 -3.41 -5.73 -1.83
N LEU A 65 -4.00 -4.69 -1.22
CA LEU A 65 -4.18 -4.64 0.24
C LEU A 65 -5.10 -5.75 0.72
N HIS A 66 -6.26 -5.94 0.08
CA HIS A 66 -7.19 -7.01 0.44
C HIS A 66 -6.58 -8.40 0.26
N ALA A 67 -5.95 -8.68 -0.89
CA ALA A 67 -5.27 -9.95 -1.12
C ALA A 67 -4.20 -10.23 -0.06
N TYR A 68 -3.41 -9.22 0.33
CA TYR A 68 -2.39 -9.37 1.35
C TYR A 68 -2.96 -9.64 2.74
N LEU A 69 -4.06 -8.98 3.10
CA LEU A 69 -4.71 -9.20 4.39
C LEU A 69 -5.35 -10.59 4.46
N GLU A 70 -5.98 -11.05 3.38
CA GLU A 70 -6.67 -12.34 3.30
C GLU A 70 -5.72 -13.54 3.28
N GLY A 71 -4.66 -13.50 2.45
CA GLY A 71 -3.79 -14.66 2.24
C GLY A 71 -2.30 -14.34 2.11
N GLY A 72 -1.89 -13.10 2.43
CA GLY A 72 -0.49 -12.71 2.41
C GLY A 72 0.10 -12.61 1.01
N LEU A 73 1.41 -12.85 0.90
CA LEU A 73 2.14 -12.67 -0.37
C LEU A 73 1.71 -13.66 -1.46
N ASP A 74 1.18 -14.83 -1.10
CA ASP A 74 0.75 -15.83 -2.07
C ASP A 74 -0.46 -15.33 -2.89
N GLU A 75 -1.46 -14.74 -2.21
CA GLU A 75 -2.62 -14.12 -2.89
C GLU A 75 -2.23 -12.89 -3.69
N VAL A 76 -1.32 -12.06 -3.16
CA VAL A 76 -0.74 -10.93 -3.90
C VAL A 76 -0.05 -11.39 -5.19
N ASN A 77 0.77 -12.44 -5.11
CA ASN A 77 1.49 -12.97 -6.26
C ASN A 77 0.55 -13.60 -7.29
N GLN A 78 -0.51 -14.28 -6.85
CA GLN A 78 -1.56 -14.80 -7.73
C GLN A 78 -2.26 -13.66 -8.48
N LEU A 79 -2.68 -12.62 -7.77
CA LEU A 79 -3.33 -11.44 -8.33
C LEU A 79 -2.47 -10.74 -9.39
N VAL A 80 -1.22 -10.44 -9.05
CA VAL A 80 -0.24 -9.83 -9.97
C VAL A 80 0.01 -10.74 -11.17
N GLY A 81 0.11 -12.04 -10.95
CA GLY A 81 0.28 -13.04 -12.00
C GLY A 81 -0.90 -13.06 -12.98
N GLN A 82 -2.13 -12.98 -12.49
CA GLN A 82 -3.35 -12.91 -13.30
C GLN A 82 -3.38 -11.61 -14.13
N ALA A 83 -3.10 -10.46 -13.51
CA ALA A 83 -3.03 -9.17 -14.18
C ALA A 83 -2.03 -9.17 -15.35
N ARG A 84 -0.82 -9.73 -15.11
CA ARG A 84 0.23 -9.87 -16.12
C ARG A 84 -0.20 -10.75 -17.30
N ARG A 85 -0.89 -11.87 -17.02
CA ARG A 85 -1.41 -12.76 -18.08
C ARG A 85 -2.49 -12.06 -18.90
N GLY A 86 -3.39 -11.31 -18.26
CA GLY A 86 -4.42 -10.52 -18.94
C GLY A 86 -3.87 -9.41 -19.83
N ASN A 87 -2.72 -8.84 -19.48
CA ASN A 87 -2.03 -7.82 -20.28
C ASN A 87 -1.13 -8.41 -21.37
N SER A 88 -0.94 -9.73 -21.40
CA SER A 88 -0.14 -10.35 -22.45
C SER A 88 -0.90 -10.30 -23.78
N HIS A 89 -0.29 -9.71 -24.82
CA HIS A 89 -0.83 -9.57 -26.19
C HIS A 89 -1.29 -10.89 -26.85
N ARG A 90 -1.06 -12.03 -26.19
CA ARG A 90 -1.53 -13.35 -26.63
C ARG A 90 -3.05 -13.54 -26.41
N VAL A 91 -3.66 -12.74 -25.53
CA VAL A 91 -5.11 -12.68 -25.37
C VAL A 91 -5.65 -11.56 -26.26
N LYS A 92 -6.18 -11.92 -27.44
CA LYS A 92 -6.96 -10.98 -28.26
C LYS A 92 -8.30 -10.73 -27.57
N GLY A 93 -8.34 -9.75 -26.67
CA GLY A 93 -9.54 -9.38 -25.93
C GLY A 93 -9.27 -8.23 -24.96
N VAL A 94 -10.33 -7.47 -24.65
CA VAL A 94 -10.37 -6.33 -23.73
C VAL A 94 -9.51 -6.59 -22.49
N PRO A 95 -8.71 -5.61 -21.99
CA PRO A 95 -7.90 -5.77 -20.80
C PRO A 95 -8.77 -6.31 -19.66
N SER A 96 -8.33 -7.42 -19.06
CA SER A 96 -9.02 -7.98 -17.89
C SER A 96 -8.88 -6.98 -16.75
N ARG A 97 -9.96 -6.25 -16.45
CA ARG A 97 -10.09 -5.54 -15.19
C ARG A 97 -9.92 -6.61 -14.12
N VAL A 98 -8.86 -6.50 -13.34
CA VAL A 98 -8.72 -7.31 -12.14
C VAL A 98 -9.91 -6.97 -11.27
N ALA A 99 -10.92 -7.84 -11.33
CA ALA A 99 -12.11 -7.76 -10.52
C ALA A 99 -11.71 -8.23 -9.13
N CYS A 100 -11.04 -7.36 -8.39
CA CYS A 100 -11.16 -7.45 -6.96
C CYS A 100 -12.59 -6.97 -6.66
N GLU A 101 -13.40 -7.86 -6.09
CA GLU A 101 -14.78 -7.55 -5.70
C GLU A 101 -14.85 -6.51 -4.56
N ALA A 102 -13.70 -6.11 -4.00
CA ALA A 102 -13.60 -5.05 -3.01
C ALA A 102 -14.10 -3.73 -3.60
N VAL A 103 -15.20 -3.22 -3.05
CA VAL A 103 -15.74 -1.90 -3.38
C VAL A 103 -14.68 -0.85 -3.07
N LEU A 104 -14.35 -0.02 -4.06
CA LEU A 104 -13.39 1.06 -3.86
C LEU A 104 -13.93 2.09 -2.87
N PRO A 105 -13.07 2.60 -1.97
CA PRO A 105 -13.49 3.61 -1.02
C PRO A 105 -13.83 4.93 -1.72
N ARG A 106 -14.78 5.69 -1.15
CA ARG A 106 -15.18 6.99 -1.70
C ARG A 106 -14.18 8.07 -1.31
N ARG A 107 -13.74 8.89 -2.28
CA ARG A 107 -12.70 9.91 -2.10
C ARG A 107 -13.19 11.27 -1.60
N ASP A 108 -14.49 11.44 -1.43
CA ASP A 108 -15.11 12.68 -0.99
C ASP A 108 -14.76 13.03 0.46
N ALA A 109 -14.47 12.02 1.29
CA ALA A 109 -14.03 12.19 2.66
C ALA A 109 -12.90 11.20 3.01
N PRO A 110 -11.65 11.44 2.55
CA PRO A 110 -10.55 10.56 2.89
C PRO A 110 -10.24 10.62 4.40
N PRO A 111 -9.88 9.49 5.03
CA PRO A 111 -9.39 9.51 6.40
C PRO A 111 -8.13 10.38 6.50
N ALA A 112 -8.08 11.23 7.52
CA ALA A 112 -6.91 12.09 7.78
C ALA A 112 -5.98 11.54 8.87
N ARG A 113 -6.34 10.39 9.47
CA ARG A 113 -5.61 9.75 10.57
C ARG A 113 -5.72 8.24 10.45
N PHE A 114 -4.59 7.57 10.65
CA PHE A 114 -4.47 6.12 10.63
C PHE A 114 -3.80 5.67 11.94
N SER A 115 -4.17 4.50 12.44
CA SER A 115 -3.58 3.93 13.66
C SER A 115 -2.16 3.41 13.46
N VAL A 116 -1.77 3.15 12.21
CA VAL A 116 -0.41 2.77 11.80
C VAL A 116 -0.08 3.53 10.53
N THR A 117 1.11 4.12 10.49
CA THR A 117 1.62 4.95 9.39
C THR A 117 3.01 4.48 8.94
N ILE A 118 3.55 5.10 7.89
CA ILE A 118 4.92 4.81 7.44
C ILE A 118 5.98 5.07 8.52
N GLU A 119 5.71 5.97 9.47
CA GLU A 119 6.62 6.26 10.60
C GLU A 119 6.76 5.05 11.52
N ASP A 120 5.65 4.38 11.84
CA ASP A 120 5.63 3.16 12.67
C ASP A 120 6.36 1.99 11.99
N VAL A 121 6.26 1.89 10.66
CA VAL A 121 6.94 0.85 9.87
C VAL A 121 8.44 1.14 9.77
N ALA A 122 8.82 2.42 9.71
CA ALA A 122 10.21 2.85 9.58
C ALA A 122 11.00 2.70 10.88
N VAL A 123 10.34 2.68 12.04
CA VAL A 123 10.90 2.65 13.40
C VAL A 123 11.78 3.86 13.71
N ASP A 124 12.99 3.90 13.16
CA ASP A 124 13.96 4.99 13.27
C ASP A 124 14.37 5.57 11.89
N GLY A 125 13.63 5.19 10.84
CA GLY A 125 13.91 5.58 9.46
C GLY A 125 14.72 4.55 8.67
N THR A 126 15.01 3.38 9.25
CA THR A 126 15.83 2.33 8.62
C THR A 126 15.02 1.17 8.04
N PHE A 127 13.74 1.03 8.40
CA PHE A 127 12.90 -0.10 8.00
C PHE A 127 13.56 -1.46 8.31
N PRO A 128 13.81 -1.76 9.60
CA PRO A 128 14.56 -2.96 9.98
C PRO A 128 13.87 -4.22 9.45
N ALA A 129 14.66 -5.14 8.90
CA ALA A 129 14.18 -6.37 8.25
C ALA A 129 13.40 -7.27 9.21
N GLU A 130 13.86 -7.37 10.46
CA GLU A 130 13.14 -8.05 11.53
C GLU A 130 11.75 -7.45 11.67
N GLU A 131 10.71 -8.30 11.71
CA GLU A 131 9.28 -7.92 11.80
C GLU A 131 8.77 -6.96 10.69
N PHE A 132 9.55 -6.66 9.65
CA PHE A 132 9.12 -5.74 8.60
C PHE A 132 7.77 -6.16 7.99
N ALA A 133 7.61 -7.45 7.71
CA ALA A 133 6.37 -8.00 7.19
C ALA A 133 5.17 -7.83 8.15
N GLU A 134 5.40 -7.95 9.46
CA GLU A 134 4.36 -7.78 10.48
C GLU A 134 3.92 -6.32 10.57
N ARG A 135 4.88 -5.38 10.53
CA ARG A 135 4.59 -3.95 10.47
C ARG A 135 3.85 -3.57 9.20
N VAL A 136 4.23 -4.13 8.04
CA VAL A 136 3.50 -3.90 6.78
C VAL A 136 2.08 -4.47 6.84
N ARG A 137 1.87 -5.63 7.48
CA ARG A 137 0.51 -6.17 7.71
C ARG A 137 -0.32 -5.26 8.62
N ALA A 138 0.25 -4.77 9.72
CA ALA A 138 -0.42 -3.81 10.58
C ALA A 138 -0.76 -2.51 9.84
N TRP A 139 0.15 -2.03 8.98
CA TRP A 139 -0.05 -0.85 8.16
C TRP A 139 -1.17 -1.03 7.11
N ALA A 140 -1.20 -2.18 6.45
CA ALA A 140 -2.26 -2.53 5.51
C ALA A 140 -3.62 -2.61 6.21
N GLY A 141 -3.69 -3.26 7.38
CA GLY A 141 -4.91 -3.36 8.19
C GLY A 141 -5.43 -1.98 8.59
N ALA A 142 -4.57 -1.15 9.20
CA ALA A 142 -4.94 0.21 9.59
C ALA A 142 -5.43 1.07 8.42
N THR A 143 -4.84 0.87 7.24
CA THR A 143 -5.27 1.56 6.01
C THR A 143 -6.67 1.11 5.60
N VAL A 144 -6.90 -0.19 5.45
CA VAL A 144 -8.20 -0.73 5.03
C VAL A 144 -9.30 -0.41 6.05
N ASP A 145 -9.00 -0.52 7.34
CA ASP A 145 -9.95 -0.23 8.43
C ASP A 145 -10.40 1.24 8.38
N ALA A 146 -9.47 2.19 8.27
CA ALA A 146 -9.80 3.62 8.24
C ALA A 146 -10.71 3.98 7.06
N TRP A 147 -10.43 3.43 5.89
CA TRP A 147 -11.25 3.64 4.68
C TRP A 147 -12.60 2.92 4.72
N SER A 148 -12.73 1.85 5.50
CA SER A 148 -13.98 1.10 5.67
C SER A 148 -14.94 1.73 6.69
N HIS A 149 -14.43 2.56 7.60
CA HIS A 149 -15.20 3.20 8.67
C HIS A 149 -15.57 4.66 8.40
N CYS A 150 -15.12 5.27 7.30
CA CYS A 150 -15.56 6.58 6.85
C CYS A 150 -16.90 6.47 6.09
N THR A 151 -18.00 6.47 6.85
CA THR A 151 -19.39 6.62 6.36
C THR A 151 -20.00 7.91 6.87
#